data_AF-A0A7J5DMZ6-F1
#
_entry.id   AF-A0A7J5DMZ6-F1
#
_cell.length_a   1.000
_cell.length_b   1.000
_cell.length_c   1.000
_cell.angle_alpha   90.00
_cell.angle_beta   90.00
_cell.angle_gamma   90.00
#
_symmetry.space_group_name_H-M   'P 1'
#
loop_
_entity.id
_entity.type
_entity.pdbx_description
1 polymer ?
#
loop_
_entity_poly.entity_id
_entity_poly.type
_entity_poly.pdbx_seq_one_letter_code
_entity_poly.pdbx_strand_id
1 'polypeptide(L)' 'MRTRPGARYEELYDAQEAGAVFLGEQGCGYASLLVMTGPHQGAVWEDLRPADGGIASTGHDFAHWYRSWLERTEAQLARL' A
#
# COMPACT_ATOMS: atom_id res chain seq x y z
N MET A 1 -6.35 -20.58 -12.38
CA MET A 1 -7.09 -19.31 -12.32
C MET A 1 -6.07 -18.20 -12.47
N ARG A 2 -5.98 -17.57 -13.65
CA ARG A 2 -4.98 -16.53 -13.95
C ARG A 2 -5.70 -15.19 -13.84
N THR A 3 -5.46 -14.44 -12.77
CA THR A 3 -6.01 -13.09 -12.63
C THR A 3 -5.58 -12.26 -13.83
N ARG A 4 -6.53 -11.58 -14.48
CA ARG A 4 -6.21 -10.63 -15.53
C ARG A 4 -5.41 -9.50 -14.88
N PRO A 5 -4.26 -9.08 -15.44
CA PRO A 5 -3.38 -8.10 -14.81
C PRO A 5 -4.05 -6.76 -14.46
N GLY A 6 -5.24 -6.44 -15.00
CA GLY A 6 -6.02 -5.26 -14.65
C GLY A 6 -6.87 -5.36 -13.36
N ALA A 7 -7.27 -6.55 -12.91
CA ALA A 7 -8.25 -6.68 -11.81
C ALA A 7 -7.77 -6.05 -10.49
N ARG A 8 -6.47 -6.15 -10.21
CA ARG A 8 -5.86 -5.57 -9.01
C ARG A 8 -5.82 -4.04 -9.04
N TYR A 9 -5.62 -3.44 -10.21
CA TYR A 9 -5.61 -1.98 -10.32
C TYR A 9 -7.01 -1.40 -10.12
N GLU A 10 -8.04 -2.07 -10.64
CA GLU A 10 -9.44 -1.71 -10.40
C GLU A 10 -9.77 -1.77 -8.90
N GLU A 11 -9.36 -2.82 -8.18
CA GLU A 11 -9.58 -2.91 -6.73
C GLU A 11 -8.88 -1.81 -5.92
N LEU A 12 -7.76 -1.26 -6.42
CA LEU A 12 -7.08 -0.12 -5.82
C LEU A 12 -7.78 1.20 -6.15
N TYR A 13 -8.38 1.30 -7.33
CA TYR A 13 -9.30 2.40 -7.66
C TYR A 13 -10.53 2.38 -6.74
N ASP A 14 -11.10 1.21 -6.47
CA ASP A 14 -12.20 1.07 -5.51
C ASP A 14 -11.78 1.54 -4.11
N ALA A 15 -10.55 1.25 -3.67
CA ALA A 15 -10.02 1.75 -2.41
C ALA A 15 -9.85 3.27 -2.39
N GLN A 16 -9.43 3.88 -3.52
CA GLN A 16 -9.40 5.34 -3.72
C GLN A 16 -10.78 5.96 -3.56
N GLU A 17 -11.80 5.38 -4.20
CA GLU A 17 -13.18 5.82 -4.06
C GLU A 17 -13.73 5.60 -2.64
N ALA A 18 -13.27 4.55 -1.95
CA ALA A 18 -13.56 4.28 -0.54
C ALA A 18 -12.79 5.19 0.44
N GLY A 19 -12.03 6.18 -0.06
CA GLY A 19 -11.35 7.18 0.75
C GLY A 19 -9.91 6.85 1.12
N ALA A 20 -9.22 5.96 0.38
CA ALA A 20 -7.82 5.62 0.59
C ALA A 20 -7.00 5.61 -0.72
N VAL A 21 -5.93 6.39 -0.80
CA VAL A 21 -5.11 6.52 -2.01
C VAL A 21 -4.01 5.47 -2.08
N PHE A 22 -3.87 4.79 -3.22
CA PHE A 22 -2.72 3.94 -3.51
C PHE A 22 -1.39 4.71 -3.45
N LEU A 23 -0.44 4.22 -2.64
CA LEU A 23 0.91 4.79 -2.51
C LEU A 23 1.93 4.07 -3.39
N GLY A 24 1.82 2.75 -3.54
CA GLY A 24 2.80 1.97 -4.29
C GLY A 24 2.69 0.46 -4.08
N GLU A 25 3.27 -0.28 -5.03
CA GLU A 25 3.41 -1.73 -4.96
C GLU A 25 4.62 -2.12 -4.09
N GLN A 26 4.49 -3.19 -3.31
CA GLN A 26 5.61 -3.82 -2.59
C GLN A 26 6.14 -5.09 -3.29
N GLY A 27 5.65 -5.37 -4.51
CA GLY A 27 5.85 -6.63 -5.24
C GLY A 27 4.78 -7.67 -4.93
N CYS A 28 4.75 -8.75 -5.71
CA CYS A 28 3.90 -9.94 -5.50
C CYS A 28 2.40 -9.70 -5.30
N GLY A 29 1.85 -8.55 -5.72
CA GLY A 29 0.44 -8.27 -5.43
C GLY A 29 0.19 -7.36 -4.22
N TYR A 30 1.19 -7.02 -3.41
CA TYR A 30 1.00 -6.23 -2.20
C TYR A 30 1.06 -4.73 -2.48
N ALA A 31 0.20 -3.96 -1.81
CA ALA A 31 0.11 -2.51 -1.99
C ALA A 31 0.07 -1.78 -0.65
N SER A 32 0.63 -0.58 -0.63
CA SER A 32 0.44 0.38 0.47
C SER A 32 -0.65 1.38 0.09
N LEU A 33 -1.54 1.69 1.03
CA LEU A 33 -2.67 2.60 0.87
C LEU A 33 -2.61 3.69 1.94
N LEU A 34 -2.88 4.95 1.59
CA LEU A 34 -3.02 6.07 2.51
C LEU A 34 -4.49 6.39 2.73
N VAL A 35 -4.98 6.26 3.96
CA VAL A 35 -6.35 6.66 4.29
C VAL A 35 -6.47 8.19 4.24
N MET A 36 -7.34 8.71 3.39
CA MET A 36 -7.54 10.14 3.15
C MET A 36 -8.73 10.72 3.92
N THR A 37 -9.71 9.88 4.30
CA THR A 37 -10.94 10.33 4.94
C THR A 37 -11.36 9.43 6.10
N GLY A 38 -12.13 9.98 7.05
CA GLY A 38 -12.67 9.25 8.18
C GLY A 38 -11.73 9.17 9.39
N PRO A 39 -12.07 8.39 10.43
CA PRO A 39 -11.36 8.36 11.72
C PRO A 39 -9.90 7.91 11.66
N HIS A 40 -9.49 7.26 10.57
CA HIS A 40 -8.13 6.75 10.37
C HIS A 40 -7.34 7.58 9.37
N GLN A 41 -7.80 8.79 9.03
CA GLN A 41 -7.09 9.70 8.12
C GLN A 41 -5.61 9.85 8.50
N GLY A 42 -4.73 9.72 7.50
CA GLY A 42 -3.28 9.79 7.66
C GLY A 42 -2.61 8.46 7.97
N ALA A 43 -3.38 7.42 8.33
CA ALA A 43 -2.85 6.08 8.53
C ALA A 43 -2.51 5.41 7.19
N VAL A 44 -1.46 4.58 7.21
CA VAL A 44 -1.09 3.71 6.09
C VAL A 44 -1.59 2.30 6.36
N TRP A 45 -2.28 1.74 5.38
CA TRP A 45 -2.79 0.37 5.38
C TRP A 45 -2.08 -0.46 4.30
N GLU A 46 -2.09 -1.77 4.46
CA GLU A 46 -1.53 -2.73 3.52
C GLU A 46 -2.62 -3.60 2.93
N ASP A 47 -2.56 -3.77 1.62
CA ASP A 47 -3.35 -4.76 0.91
C ASP A 47 -2.63 -6.11 0.92
N LEU A 48 -3.12 -7.02 1.78
CA LEU A 48 -2.59 -8.36 1.99
C LEU A 48 -3.43 -9.44 1.28
N ARG A 49 -4.41 -9.05 0.45
CA ARG A 49 -5.25 -9.98 -0.32
C ARG A 49 -4.48 -11.00 -1.18
N PRO A 50 -3.28 -10.71 -1.73
CA PRO A 50 -2.51 -11.72 -2.47
C PRO A 50 -2.09 -12.94 -1.66
N ALA A 51 -2.07 -12.85 -0.33
CA ALA A 51 -1.81 -13.96 0.58
C ALA A 51 -3.05 -14.35 1.39
N ASP A 52 -4.24 -14.26 0.77
CA ASP A 52 -5.53 -14.59 1.38
C ASP A 52 -5.84 -13.77 2.66
N GLY A 53 -5.17 -12.62 2.81
CA GLY A 53 -5.45 -11.63 3.85
C GLY A 53 -6.55 -10.65 3.45
N GLY A 54 -6.54 -9.49 4.09
CA GLY A 54 -7.40 -8.36 3.75
C GLY A 54 -6.63 -7.06 3.70
N ILE A 55 -7.35 -5.94 3.75
CA ILE A 55 -6.73 -4.63 3.96
C ILE A 55 -6.57 -4.41 5.47
N ALA A 56 -5.34 -4.18 5.92
CA ALA A 56 -5.02 -4.07 7.34
C ALA A 56 -4.21 -2.81 7.65
N SER A 57 -4.40 -2.24 8.84
CA SER A 57 -3.60 -1.11 9.28
C SER A 57 -2.17 -1.54 9.60
N THR A 58 -1.20 -0.72 9.18
CA THR A 58 0.21 -0.91 9.57
C THR A 58 0.53 -0.33 10.96
N GLY A 59 -0.38 0.46 11.53
CA GLY A 59 -0.12 1.25 12.74
C GLY A 59 0.78 2.48 12.52
N HIS A 60 1.13 2.79 11.26
CA HIS A 60 2.02 3.90 10.91
C HIS A 60 1.27 5.00 10.14
N ASP A 61 1.74 6.23 10.30
CA ASP A 61 1.32 7.35 9.45
C ASP A 61 2.16 7.43 8.18
N PHE A 62 1.75 8.30 7.25
CA PHE A 62 2.47 8.50 6.00
C PHE A 62 3.93 8.94 6.20
N ALA A 63 4.20 9.83 7.16
CA ALA A 63 5.55 10.37 7.36
C ALA A 63 6.53 9.29 7.88
N HIS A 64 6.07 8.40 8.74
CA HIS A 64 6.82 7.22 9.17
C HIS A 64 7.03 6.27 7.98
N TRP A 65 5.95 5.88 7.30
CA TRP A 65 6.02 4.97 6.16
C TRP A 65 6.98 5.47 5.07
N TYR A 66 6.87 6.75 4.68
CA TYR A 66 7.66 7.34 3.60
C TYR A 66 9.15 7.39 3.94
N ARG A 67 9.48 7.81 5.17
CA ARG A 67 10.88 7.82 5.63
C ARG A 67 11.45 6.41 5.66
N SER A 68 10.74 5.44 6.23
CA SER A 68 11.22 4.06 6.28
C SER A 68 11.37 3.45 4.89
N TRP A 69 10.50 3.77 3.94
CA TRP A 69 10.68 3.38 2.54
C TRP A 69 11.94 4.01 1.95
N LEU A 70 12.11 5.32 2.08
CA LEU A 70 13.24 6.05 1.53
C LEU A 70 14.58 5.55 2.09
N GLU A 71 14.68 5.40 3.42
CA GLU A 71 15.87 4.90 4.11
C GLU A 71 16.27 3.50 3.63
N ARG A 72 15.28 2.60 3.46
CA ARG A 72 15.54 1.25 2.92
C ARG A 72 16.03 1.31 1.48
N THR A 73 15.41 2.14 0.64
CA THR A 73 15.78 2.28 -0.76
C THR A 73 17.17 2.87 -0.92
N GLU A 74 17.52 3.93 -0.19
CA GLU A 74 18.87 4.51 -0.19
C GLU A 74 19.92 3.50 0.27
N ALA A 75 19.64 2.75 1.33
CA ALA A 75 20.54 1.70 1.82
C ALA A 75 20.73 0.55 0.81
N GLN A 76 19.71 0.22 0.01
CA GLN A 76 19.83 -0.75 -1.07
C GLN A 76 20.68 -0.21 -2.22
N LEU A 77 20.46 1.03 -2.63
CA LEU A 77 21.21 1.68 -3.70
C LEU A 77 22.70 1.85 -3.35
N ALA A 78 23.02 2.14 -2.10
CA ALA A 78 24.40 2.26 -1.64
C ALA A 78 25.19 0.93 -1.63
N ARG A 79 24.51 -0.21 -1.84
CA ARG A 79 25.12 -1.55 -1.90
C ARG A 79 25.32 -2.05 -3.34
N LEU A 80 24.90 -1.27 -4.33
CA LEU A 80 25.08 -1.55 -5.76
C LEU A 80 26.41 -0.96 -6.24
#